data_AF-A0ABC8V0Q7-F1
#
_entry.id   AF-A0ABC8V0Q7-F1
#
_cell.length_a   1.000
_cell.length_b   1.000
_cell.length_c   1.000
_cell.angle_alpha   90.00
_cell.angle_beta   90.00
_cell.angle_gamma   90.00
#
_symmetry.space_group_name_H-M   'P 1'
#
loop_
_entity.id
_entity.type
_entity.pdbx_description
1 polymer ?
#
loop_
_entity_poly.entity_id
_entity_poly.type
_entity_poly.pdbx_seq_one_letter_code
_entity_poly.pdbx_strand_id
1 'polypeptide(L)' 'MIVVNSEKGRISMPFFFNPAHYTIVEPLEELIDDQNPAKYKPYNWGKYFANRKHSNFQKLDVENIQIYHFKLSKKYG' A
#
# COMPACT_ATOMS: atom_id res chain seq x y z
N MET A 1 -8.50 14.72 4.00
CA MET A 1 -9.29 14.64 5.25
C MET A 1 -10.76 14.55 4.89
N ILE A 2 -11.54 13.70 5.56
CA ILE A 2 -13.00 13.81 5.53
C ILE A 2 -13.37 14.76 6.67
N VAL A 3 -14.04 15.86 6.34
CA VAL A 3 -14.48 16.85 7.33
C VAL A 3 -15.94 16.55 7.67
N VAL A 4 -16.27 16.56 8.96
CA VAL A 4 -17.64 16.36 9.45
C VAL A 4 -18.46 17.64 9.26
N ASN A 5 -19.76 17.49 9.09
CA ASN A 5 -20.70 18.61 9.00
C ASN A 5 -21.70 18.49 10.15
N SER A 6 -21.93 19.59 10.89
CA SER A 6 -22.82 19.64 12.06
C SER A 6 -24.29 19.83 11.72
N GLU A 7 -24.61 20.19 10.48
CA GLU A 7 -25.96 20.54 10.02
C GLU A 7 -26.62 19.44 9.18
N LYS A 8 -25.84 18.66 8.42
CA LYS A 8 -26.32 17.62 7.49
C LYS A 8 -25.45 16.38 7.54
N GLY A 9 -26.11 15.22 7.62
CA GLY A 9 -25.46 13.92 7.51
C GLY A 9 -24.81 13.72 6.14
N ARG A 10 -23.59 13.19 6.12
CA ARG A 10 -22.90 12.77 4.89
C ARG A 10 -22.87 11.24 4.83
N ILE A 11 -23.41 10.68 3.74
CA ILE A 11 -23.37 9.25 3.45
C ILE A 11 -22.42 9.03 2.26
N SER A 12 -21.57 8.00 2.36
CA SER A 12 -20.78 7.51 1.23
C SER A 12 -20.70 6.00 1.26
N MET A 13 -20.80 5.36 0.10
CA MET A 13 -20.72 3.91 -0.07
C MET A 13 -19.52 3.55 -0.96
N PRO A 14 -18.30 3.52 -0.43
CA PRO A 14 -17.14 3.22 -1.23
C PRO A 14 -17.05 1.72 -1.54
N PHE A 15 -16.67 1.40 -2.77
CA PHE A 15 -16.37 0.03 -3.21
C PHE A 15 -14.95 0.00 -3.78
N PHE A 16 -14.14 -0.98 -3.38
CA PHE A 16 -12.74 -1.09 -3.76
C PHE A 16 -12.45 -2.45 -4.37
N PHE A 17 -11.91 -2.47 -5.59
CA PHE A 17 -11.29 -3.65 -6.16
C PHE A 17 -9.86 -3.76 -5.65
N ASN A 18 -9.56 -4.84 -4.96
CA ASN A 18 -8.22 -5.15 -4.49
C ASN A 18 -7.73 -6.44 -5.18
N PRO A 19 -6.41 -6.63 -5.33
CA PRO A 19 -5.87 -7.90 -5.77
C PRO A 19 -6.29 -9.06 -4.86
N ALA A 20 -6.24 -10.29 -5.39
CA ALA A 20 -6.40 -11.48 -4.59
C ALA A 20 -5.28 -11.58 -3.53
N HIS A 21 -5.54 -12.22 -2.39
CA HIS A 21 -4.55 -12.29 -1.30
C HIS A 21 -3.24 -13.00 -1.70
N TYR A 22 -3.29 -13.93 -2.65
CA TYR A 22 -2.10 -14.63 -3.13
C TYR A 22 -1.29 -13.81 -4.15
N THR A 23 -1.81 -12.68 -4.65
CA THR A 23 -1.13 -11.88 -5.68
C THR A 23 0.21 -11.36 -5.17
N ILE A 24 1.24 -11.55 -5.98
CA ILE A 24 2.51 -10.84 -5.87
C ILE A 24 2.36 -9.52 -6.62
N VAL A 25 2.59 -8.42 -5.93
CA VAL A 25 2.58 -7.06 -6.50
C VAL A 25 4.01 -6.65 -6.74
N GLU A 26 4.30 -6.30 -7.99
CA GLU A 26 5.61 -5.85 -8.44
C GLU A 26 5.47 -4.80 -9.56
N PRO A 27 6.51 -4.02 -9.86
CA PRO A 27 6.51 -3.13 -11.02
C PRO A 27 6.27 -3.93 -12.30
N LEU A 28 5.38 -3.43 -13.16
CA LEU A 28 5.07 -4.04 -14.46
C LEU A 28 6.30 -4.02 -15.36
N GLU A 29 6.73 -5.18 -15.84
CA GLU A 29 7.95 -5.34 -16.64
C GLU A 29 7.92 -4.48 -17.91
N GLU A 30 6.77 -4.36 -18.55
CA GLU A 30 6.58 -3.57 -19.77
C GLU A 30 6.72 -2.05 -19.56
N LEU A 31 6.78 -1.58 -18.31
CA LEU A 31 6.95 -0.17 -17.96
C LEU A 31 8.34 0.13 -17.36
N ILE A 32 9.24 -0.85 -17.31
CA ILE A 32 10.58 -0.71 -16.73
C ILE A 32 11.61 -0.62 -17.85
N ASP A 33 12.47 0.39 -17.77
CA ASP A 33 13.62 0.55 -18.66
C ASP A 33 14.76 1.32 -17.95
N ASP A 34 15.84 1.61 -18.68
CA ASP A 34 17.01 2.33 -18.15
C ASP A 34 16.67 3.76 -17.66
N GLN A 35 15.66 4.40 -18.26
CA GLN A 35 15.20 5.74 -17.88
C GLN A 35 14.14 5.69 -16.76
N ASN A 36 13.40 4.59 -16.64
CA ASN A 36 12.39 4.34 -15.63
C ASN A 36 12.62 2.97 -14.93
N PRO A 37 13.67 2.86 -14.11
CA PRO A 37 13.96 1.60 -13.42
C PRO A 37 12.90 1.28 -12.36
N ALA A 38 12.80 -0.01 -12.03
CA ALA A 38 11.99 -0.49 -10.92
C ALA A 38 12.30 0.28 -9.63
N LYS A 39 11.25 0.71 -8.91
CA LYS A 39 11.38 1.48 -7.65
C LYS A 39 11.04 0.67 -6.41
N TYR A 40 10.41 -0.48 -6.58
CA TYR A 40 9.89 -1.32 -5.50
C TYR A 40 10.24 -2.79 -5.77
N LYS A 41 10.47 -3.52 -4.69
CA LYS A 41 10.63 -4.98 -4.67
C LYS A 41 9.24 -5.65 -4.75
N PRO A 42 9.16 -6.85 -5.34
CA PRO A 42 7.94 -7.66 -5.29
C PRO A 42 7.51 -7.96 -3.85
N TYR A 43 6.20 -7.99 -3.59
CA TYR A 43 5.65 -8.36 -2.28
C TYR A 43 4.28 -9.03 -2.39
N ASN A 44 3.92 -9.85 -1.41
CA ASN A 44 2.59 -10.46 -1.37
C ASN A 44 1.53 -9.48 -0.84
N TRP A 45 0.49 -9.23 -1.65
CA TRP A 45 -0.59 -8.30 -1.32
C TRP A 45 -1.35 -8.69 -0.05
N GLY A 46 -1.75 -9.95 0.09
CA GLY A 46 -2.53 -10.42 1.24
C GLY A 46 -1.80 -10.20 2.56
N LYS A 47 -0.50 -10.54 2.62
CA LYS A 47 0.35 -10.30 3.79
C LYS A 47 0.46 -8.81 4.10
N TYR A 48 0.73 -7.97 3.11
CA TYR A 48 0.82 -6.52 3.31
C TYR A 48 -0.50 -5.93 3.83
N PHE A 49 -1.62 -6.27 3.18
CA PHE A 49 -2.94 -5.75 3.51
C PHE A 49 -3.42 -6.20 4.91
N ALA A 50 -3.20 -7.47 5.27
CA ALA A 50 -3.53 -7.98 6.59
C ALA A 50 -2.74 -7.26 7.69
N ASN A 51 -1.43 -7.07 7.52
CA ASN A 51 -0.60 -6.34 8.47
C ASN A 51 -1.03 -4.87 8.60
N ARG A 52 -1.27 -4.18 7.47
CA ARG A 52 -1.78 -2.79 7.46
C ARG A 52 -3.12 -2.65 8.20
N LYS A 53 -4.05 -3.59 7.98
CA LYS A 53 -5.35 -3.60 8.68
C LYS A 53 -5.17 -3.83 10.17
N HIS A 54 -4.32 -4.78 10.54
CA HIS A 54 -4.04 -5.10 11.94
C HIS A 54 -3.46 -3.89 12.69
N SER A 55 -2.47 -3.21 12.11
CA SER A 55 -1.87 -2.01 12.69
C SER A 55 -2.78 -0.78 12.75
N ASN A 56 -3.77 -0.69 11.86
CA ASN A 56 -4.78 0.37 11.91
C ASN A 56 -5.80 0.14 13.03
N PHE A 57 -6.04 -1.13 13.37
CA PHE A 57 -6.99 -1.52 14.42
C PHE A 57 -6.35 -1.58 15.81
N GLN A 58 -5.09 -1.98 15.89
CA GLN A 58 -4.33 -2.10 17.13
C GLN A 58 -2.98 -1.39 16.99
N LYS A 59 -2.59 -0.63 18.02
CA LYS A 59 -1.23 -0.09 18.12
C LYS A 59 -0.30 -1.24 18.46
N LEU A 60 0.51 -1.63 17.49
CA LEU A 60 1.59 -2.59 17.70
C LEU A 60 2.80 -1.81 18.22
N ASP A 61 3.56 -2.39 19.14
CA ASP A 61 4.82 -1.81 19.64
C ASP A 61 5.99 -2.01 18.65
N VAL A 62 5.65 -2.03 17.36
CA VAL A 62 6.56 -2.20 16.24
C VAL A 62 6.18 -1.22 15.13
N GLU A 63 7.11 -0.95 14.23
CA GLU A 63 6.83 -0.12 13.07
C GLU A 63 5.72 -0.76 12.21
N ASN A 64 4.69 0.03 11.90
CA ASN A 64 3.63 -0.40 11.00
C ASN A 64 4.20 -0.57 9.58
N ILE A 65 3.96 -1.71 8.95
CA ILE A 65 4.41 -1.94 7.58
C ILE A 65 3.84 -0.86 6.63
N GLN A 66 4.72 -0.30 5.81
CA GLN A 66 4.44 0.72 4.81
C GLN A 66 5.03 0.31 3.47
N ILE A 67 4.53 0.93 2.41
CA ILE A 67 5.00 0.63 1.06
C ILE A 67 6.50 0.96 0.87
N TYR A 68 7.05 1.91 1.63
CA TYR A 68 8.48 2.25 1.54
C TYR A 68 9.40 1.14 2.04
N HIS A 69 8.93 0.21 2.87
CA HIS A 69 9.72 -0.97 3.26
C HIS A 69 10.07 -1.85 2.07
N PHE A 70 9.29 -1.76 0.99
CA PHE A 70 9.55 -2.45 -0.28
C PHE A 70 10.30 -1.58 -1.29
N LYS A 71 10.60 -0.31 -0.98
CA LYS A 71 11.33 0.57 -1.90
C LYS A 71 12.76 0.03 -2.08
N LEU A 72 13.22 0.00 -3.32
CA LEU A 72 14.62 -0.30 -3.60
C LEU A 72 15.48 0.87 -3.09
N SER A 73 16.48 0.58 -2.26
CA SER A 73 17.45 1.60 -1.83
C SER A 73 18.18 2.12 -3.07
N LYS A 74 18.29 3.45 -3.23
CA LYS A 74 19.17 4.01 -4.27
C LYS A 74 20.58 3.49 -3.99
N LYS A 75 21.09 2.66 -4.89
CA LYS A 75 22.52 2.35 -4.91
C LYS A 75 23.19 3.62 -5.42
N TYR A 76 23.61 4.48 -4.51
CA TYR A 76 24.51 5.58 -4.87
C TYR A 76 25.82 4.91 -5.31
N GLY A 77 26.08 4.96 -6.60
CA GLY A 77 27.42 4.82 -7.16
C GLY A 77 28.09 6.18 -7.21
#